data_AF-A0A149TXE4-F1
#
_entry.id   AF-A0A149TXE4-F1
#
_cell.length_a   1.000
_cell.length_b   1.000
_cell.length_c   1.000
_cell.angle_alpha   90.00
_cell.angle_beta   90.00
_cell.angle_gamma   90.00
#
_symmetry.space_group_name_H-M   'P 1'
#
loop_
_entity.id
_entity.type
_entity.pdbx_description
1 polymer ?
#
loop_
_entity_poly.entity_id
_entity_poly.type
_entity_poly.pdbx_seq_one_letter_code
_entity_poly.pdbx_strand_id
1 'polypeptide(L)'
;MEGLTMRKLADMLGVQVPSLYWHFANKDALFEAVADTLLEEVATTAVAGEQWQDMFFRISCEVRQALLAHRDGARFLARTYPLSGNVARISSQMISSLKDAGANDRAATWGTFSTLYYVMGFTIEEQAFSEKRPDHNQSPDLQALLLRYPVAASAWQHILKSDPHEGFHFGLNMALQGLAHYLLAPEK
;
A
#
# COMPACT_ATOMS: atom_id res chain seq x y z
N MET A 1 -14.74 7.24 7.15
CA MET A 1 -13.95 7.95 8.18
C MET A 1 -14.57 9.25 8.68
N GLU A 2 -15.47 9.91 7.94
CA GLU A 2 -16.13 11.11 8.44
C GLU A 2 -16.99 10.78 9.67
N GLY A 3 -16.85 11.59 10.73
CA GLY A 3 -17.67 11.48 11.94
C GLY A 3 -17.09 10.67 13.10
N LEU A 4 -15.86 10.14 13.03
CA LEU A 4 -15.19 9.54 14.18
C LEU A 4 -14.60 10.62 15.09
N THR A 5 -14.96 10.65 16.37
CA THR A 5 -14.43 11.57 17.40
C THR A 5 -13.82 10.78 18.54
N MET A 6 -12.94 11.40 19.34
CA MET A 6 -12.37 10.75 20.55
C MET A 6 -13.46 10.22 21.49
N ARG A 7 -14.60 10.93 21.58
CA ARG A 7 -15.76 10.50 22.37
C ARG A 7 -16.38 9.23 21.82
N LYS A 8 -16.73 9.21 20.53
CA LYS A 8 -17.30 8.01 19.89
C LYS A 8 -16.37 6.81 19.97
N LEU A 9 -15.06 7.03 19.86
CA LEU A 9 -14.09 5.95 19.99
C LEU A 9 -14.02 5.41 21.42
N ALA A 10 -14.01 6.29 22.43
CA ALA A 10 -14.05 5.87 23.83
C ALA A 10 -15.29 5.02 24.11
N ASP A 11 -16.45 5.47 23.60
CA ASP A 11 -17.72 4.74 23.70
C ASP A 11 -17.63 3.35 23.03
N MET A 12 -17.06 3.27 21.82
CA MET A 12 -16.87 2.01 21.10
C MET A 12 -15.91 1.04 21.80
N LEU A 13 -14.87 1.56 22.45
CA LEU A 13 -13.88 0.77 23.18
C LEU A 13 -14.29 0.47 24.63
N GLY A 14 -15.42 1.00 25.10
CA GLY A 14 -15.88 0.84 26.49
C GLY A 14 -14.96 1.52 27.52
N VAL A 15 -14.18 2.53 27.10
CA VAL A 15 -13.24 3.27 27.97
C VAL A 15 -13.69 4.71 28.14
N GLN A 16 -13.11 5.40 29.12
CA GLN A 16 -13.36 6.82 29.33
C GLN A 16 -12.46 7.67 28.40
N VAL A 17 -12.97 8.80 27.91
CA VAL A 17 -12.21 9.71 27.02
C VAL A 17 -10.86 10.15 27.62
N PRO A 18 -10.74 10.48 28.93
CA PRO A 18 -9.45 10.79 29.53
C PRO A 18 -8.43 9.65 29.44
N SER A 19 -8.87 8.38 29.48
CA SER A 19 -7.99 7.23 29.31
C SER A 19 -7.35 7.21 27.92
N LEU A 20 -8.10 7.58 26.88
CA LEU A 20 -7.55 7.71 25.54
C LEU A 20 -6.51 8.83 25.45
N TYR A 21 -6.77 9.99 26.07
CA TYR A 21 -5.82 11.09 26.08
C TYR A 21 -4.54 10.80 26.88
N TRP A 22 -4.61 9.86 27.84
CA TRP A 22 -3.42 9.40 28.55
C TRP A 22 -2.47 8.62 27.64
N HIS A 23 -3.00 7.86 26.68
CA HIS A 23 -2.20 7.10 25.71
C HIS A 23 -1.86 7.92 24.45
N PHE A 24 -2.74 8.83 24.04
CA PHE A 24 -2.60 9.57 22.79
C PHE A 24 -2.87 11.06 23.01
N ALA A 25 -1.89 11.90 22.73
CA ALA A 25 -1.99 13.34 22.96
C ALA A 25 -3.17 14.00 22.22
N ASN A 26 -3.53 13.47 21.05
CA ASN A 26 -4.63 13.95 20.24
C ASN A 26 -5.17 12.83 19.31
N LYS A 27 -6.21 13.16 18.54
CA LYS A 27 -6.84 12.24 17.59
C LYS A 27 -5.89 11.77 16.48
N ASP A 28 -4.97 12.62 16.04
CA ASP A 28 -4.04 12.30 14.95
C ASP A 28 -2.98 11.29 15.44
N ALA A 29 -2.43 11.47 16.65
CA ALA A 29 -1.50 10.52 17.27
C ALA A 29 -2.13 9.12 17.47
N LEU A 30 -3.41 9.08 17.81
CA LEU A 30 -4.17 7.83 17.84
C LEU A 30 -4.30 7.23 16.42
N PHE A 31 -4.62 8.03 15.42
CA PHE A 31 -4.77 7.54 14.05
C PHE A 31 -3.47 7.03 13.46
N GLU A 32 -2.35 7.68 13.77
CA GLU A 32 -1.01 7.21 13.47
C GLU A 32 -0.73 5.86 14.13
N ALA A 33 -1.05 5.71 15.42
CA ALA A 33 -0.86 4.43 16.13
C ALA A 33 -1.72 3.30 15.53
N VAL A 34 -2.99 3.57 15.23
CA VAL A 34 -3.85 2.59 14.55
C VAL A 34 -3.31 2.25 13.16
N ALA A 35 -2.79 3.24 12.42
CA ALA A 35 -2.21 3.00 11.11
C ALA A 35 -0.94 2.14 11.19
N ASP A 36 -0.13 2.35 12.24
CA ASP A 36 1.07 1.55 12.51
C ASP A 36 0.71 0.08 12.81
N THR A 37 -0.37 -0.18 13.55
CA THR A 37 -0.82 -1.56 13.84
C THR A 37 -1.23 -2.33 12.59
N LEU A 38 -1.64 -1.65 11.51
CA LEU A 38 -1.92 -2.32 10.23
C LEU A 38 -0.68 -3.00 9.66
N LEU A 39 0.52 -2.57 10.05
CA LEU A 39 1.79 -3.05 9.52
C LEU A 39 2.56 -3.94 10.50
N GLU A 40 1.94 -4.32 11.62
CA GLU A 40 2.58 -5.08 12.70
C GLU A 40 3.17 -6.41 12.20
N GLU A 41 2.41 -7.17 11.41
CA GLU A 41 2.80 -8.49 10.90
C GLU A 41 3.61 -8.44 9.61
N VAL A 42 3.77 -7.27 8.99
CA VAL A 42 4.52 -7.10 7.73
C VAL A 42 6.02 -7.17 8.02
N ALA A 43 6.81 -7.85 7.21
CA ALA A 43 8.27 -7.96 7.29
C ALA A 43 8.79 -8.45 8.66
N THR A 44 8.03 -9.33 9.34
CA THR A 44 8.42 -9.95 10.62
C THR A 44 9.26 -11.21 10.42
N THR A 45 9.20 -11.83 9.24
CA THR A 45 9.96 -13.02 8.89
C THR A 45 11.20 -12.65 8.10
N ALA A 46 12.38 -13.06 8.59
CA ALA A 46 13.64 -12.98 7.86
C ALA A 46 13.90 -14.29 7.10
N VAL A 47 14.18 -14.19 5.80
CA VAL A 47 14.54 -15.33 4.96
C VAL A 47 16.04 -15.24 4.65
N ALA A 48 16.82 -16.16 5.20
CA ALA A 48 18.27 -16.15 5.05
C ALA A 48 18.68 -16.36 3.58
N GLY A 49 19.54 -15.47 3.06
CA GLY A 49 20.03 -15.55 1.67
C GLY A 49 19.02 -15.15 0.59
N GLU A 50 17.87 -14.61 0.97
CA GLU A 50 16.85 -14.10 0.05
C GLU A 50 17.43 -12.99 -0.83
N GLN A 51 17.19 -13.08 -2.14
CA GLN A 51 17.57 -12.00 -3.06
C GLN A 51 16.71 -10.77 -2.81
N TRP A 52 17.26 -9.57 -3.02
CA TRP A 52 16.53 -8.34 -2.73
C TRP A 52 15.21 -8.24 -3.53
N GLN A 53 15.15 -8.79 -4.76
CA GLN A 53 13.93 -8.83 -5.57
C GLN A 53 12.83 -9.64 -4.89
N ASP A 54 13.16 -10.83 -4.39
CA ASP A 54 12.23 -11.72 -3.72
C ASP A 54 11.75 -11.10 -2.40
N MET A 55 12.66 -10.48 -1.65
CA MET A 55 12.33 -9.72 -0.43
C MET A 55 11.36 -8.57 -0.73
N PHE A 56 11.65 -7.77 -1.75
CA PHE A 56 10.77 -6.67 -2.15
C PHE A 56 9.39 -7.17 -2.58
N PHE A 57 9.36 -8.26 -3.35
CA PHE A 57 8.10 -8.86 -3.79
C PHE A 57 7.27 -9.34 -2.61
N ARG A 58 7.88 -10.12 -1.71
CA ARG A 58 7.24 -10.66 -0.50
C ARG A 58 6.72 -9.56 0.40
N ILE A 59 7.57 -8.59 0.77
CA ILE A 59 7.18 -7.47 1.64
C ILE A 59 6.06 -6.65 0.98
N SER A 60 6.11 -6.42 -0.33
CA SER A 60 5.04 -5.71 -1.05
C SER A 60 3.70 -6.45 -0.99
N CYS A 61 3.71 -7.78 -1.13
CA CYS A 61 2.54 -8.63 -0.95
C CYS A 61 2.01 -8.58 0.48
N GLU A 62 2.88 -8.65 1.49
CA GLU A 62 2.53 -8.55 2.91
C GLU A 62 1.88 -7.19 3.22
N VAL A 63 2.47 -6.08 2.75
CA VAL A 63 1.89 -4.73 2.90
C VAL A 63 0.50 -4.67 2.27
N ARG A 64 0.35 -5.11 1.01
CA ARG A 64 -0.95 -5.11 0.33
C ARG A 64 -1.98 -5.93 1.11
N GLN A 65 -1.60 -7.13 1.55
CA GLN A 65 -2.49 -8.02 2.31
C GLN A 65 -2.94 -7.37 3.61
N ALA A 66 -2.02 -6.76 4.36
CA ALA A 66 -2.33 -6.12 5.63
C ALA A 66 -3.26 -4.90 5.44
N LEU A 67 -3.06 -4.13 4.38
CA LEU A 67 -3.95 -3.01 4.01
C LEU A 67 -5.33 -3.49 3.56
N LEU A 68 -5.42 -4.60 2.82
CA LEU A 68 -6.68 -5.18 2.35
C LEU A 68 -7.49 -5.87 3.45
N ALA A 69 -6.86 -6.24 4.57
CA ALA A 69 -7.56 -6.82 5.73
C ALA A 69 -8.63 -5.87 6.32
N HIS A 70 -8.54 -4.58 6.01
CA HIS A 70 -9.50 -3.56 6.44
C HIS A 70 -10.02 -2.79 5.24
N ARG A 71 -11.34 -2.60 5.16
CA ARG A 71 -12.05 -1.97 4.04
C ARG A 71 -11.41 -0.68 3.49
N ASP A 72 -10.96 0.20 4.38
CA ASP A 72 -10.32 1.48 4.05
C ASP A 72 -8.83 1.53 4.45
N GLY A 73 -8.19 0.39 4.68
CA GLY A 73 -6.85 0.31 5.28
C GLY A 73 -5.80 1.12 4.51
N ALA A 74 -5.77 1.02 3.17
CA ALA A 74 -4.78 1.74 2.37
C ALA A 74 -5.01 3.26 2.38
N ARG A 75 -6.28 3.69 2.27
CA ARG A 75 -6.65 5.11 2.38
C ARG A 75 -6.40 5.66 3.78
N PHE A 76 -6.56 4.84 4.82
CA PHE A 76 -6.27 5.22 6.20
C PHE A 76 -4.78 5.47 6.39
N LEU A 77 -3.93 4.52 5.99
CA LEU A 77 -2.47 4.64 6.10
C LEU A 77 -1.93 5.83 5.29
N ALA A 78 -2.38 6.00 4.04
CA ALA A 78 -1.94 7.09 3.18
C ALA A 78 -2.30 8.48 3.72
N ARG A 79 -3.38 8.58 4.51
CA ARG A 79 -3.81 9.83 5.12
C ARG A 79 -2.96 10.20 6.35
N THR A 80 -2.57 9.22 7.14
CA THR A 80 -1.86 9.45 8.41
C THR A 80 -0.36 9.62 8.21
N TYR A 81 0.21 9.02 7.15
CA TYR A 81 1.65 9.07 6.85
C TYR A 81 2.52 8.83 8.11
N PRO A 82 2.32 7.71 8.82
CA PRO A 82 2.92 7.53 10.13
C PRO A 82 4.44 7.37 10.00
N LEU A 83 5.20 8.18 10.72
CA LEU A 83 6.62 7.93 10.98
C LEU A 83 6.74 7.04 12.23
N SER A 84 6.39 5.76 12.06
CA SER A 84 6.23 4.82 13.15
C SER A 84 7.23 3.66 13.12
N GLY A 85 7.20 2.84 14.18
CA GLY A 85 8.13 1.73 14.35
C GLY A 85 8.04 0.69 13.23
N ASN A 86 6.84 0.29 12.80
CA ASN A 86 6.70 -0.70 11.74
C ASN A 86 7.11 -0.13 10.37
N VAL A 87 6.77 1.13 10.08
CA VAL A 87 7.23 1.80 8.84
C VAL A 87 8.75 1.87 8.79
N ALA A 88 9.40 2.25 9.90
CA ALA A 88 10.86 2.26 10.00
C ALA A 88 11.44 0.86 9.83
N ARG A 89 10.86 -0.18 10.44
CA ARG A 89 11.32 -1.56 10.33
C ARG A 89 11.23 -2.11 8.90
N ILE A 90 10.11 -1.89 8.22
CA ILE A 90 9.88 -2.32 6.83
C ILE A 90 10.85 -1.61 5.89
N SER A 91 10.89 -0.28 5.94
CA SER A 91 11.77 0.52 5.08
C SER A 91 13.24 0.22 5.34
N SER A 92 13.66 0.02 6.60
CA SER A 92 15.05 -0.31 6.93
C SER A 92 15.49 -1.64 6.31
N GLN A 93 14.64 -2.67 6.32
CA GLN A 93 14.98 -3.95 5.69
C GLN A 93 15.12 -3.81 4.17
N MET A 94 14.18 -3.13 3.51
CA MET A 94 14.21 -2.92 2.07
C MET A 94 15.38 -2.03 1.63
N ILE A 95 15.68 -0.96 2.38
CA ILE A 95 16.83 -0.08 2.09
C ILE A 95 18.13 -0.86 2.28
N SER A 96 18.26 -1.65 3.35
CA SER A 96 19.47 -2.41 3.62
C SER A 96 19.74 -3.44 2.53
N SER A 97 18.73 -4.18 2.07
CA SER A 97 18.92 -5.17 0.99
C SER A 97 19.31 -4.54 -0.34
N LEU A 98 18.82 -3.34 -0.68
CA LEU A 98 19.30 -2.60 -1.84
C LEU A 98 20.75 -2.12 -1.68
N LYS A 99 21.14 -1.67 -0.49
CA LYS A 99 22.53 -1.27 -0.21
C LYS A 99 23.48 -2.46 -0.31
N ASP A 100 23.08 -3.62 0.19
CA ASP A 100 23.83 -4.87 0.05
C ASP A 100 23.96 -5.29 -1.42
N ALA A 101 22.98 -4.95 -2.26
CA ALA A 101 23.02 -5.12 -3.71
C ALA A 101 23.81 -4.04 -4.46
N GLY A 102 24.48 -3.12 -3.76
CA GLY A 102 25.35 -2.09 -4.33
C GLY A 102 24.68 -0.74 -4.61
N ALA A 103 23.44 -0.53 -4.16
CA ALA A 103 22.77 0.76 -4.29
C ALA A 103 23.43 1.85 -3.42
N ASN A 104 23.54 3.07 -3.95
CA ASN A 104 23.83 4.24 -3.12
C ASN A 104 22.60 4.67 -2.30
N ASP A 105 22.78 5.55 -1.30
CA ASP A 105 21.70 5.96 -0.40
C ASP A 105 20.48 6.54 -1.12
N ARG A 106 20.71 7.30 -2.19
CA ARG A 106 19.62 7.87 -3.01
C ARG A 106 18.83 6.77 -3.70
N ALA A 107 19.51 5.83 -4.36
CA ALA A 107 18.90 4.73 -5.09
C ALA A 107 18.16 3.76 -4.16
N ALA A 108 18.76 3.43 -3.02
CA ALA A 108 18.12 2.58 -2.01
C ALA A 108 16.84 3.24 -1.47
N THR A 109 16.92 4.53 -1.13
CA THR A 109 15.76 5.29 -0.63
C THR A 109 14.64 5.35 -1.66
N TRP A 110 14.92 5.86 -2.87
CA TRP A 110 13.88 6.04 -3.87
C TRP A 110 13.39 4.72 -4.46
N GLY A 111 14.23 3.68 -4.53
CA GLY A 111 13.83 2.33 -4.89
C GLY A 111 12.78 1.79 -3.91
N THR A 112 13.10 1.82 -2.60
CA THR A 112 12.18 1.37 -1.55
C THR A 112 10.87 2.16 -1.54
N PHE A 113 10.94 3.49 -1.47
CA PHE A 113 9.73 4.30 -1.35
C PHE A 113 8.88 4.29 -2.62
N SER A 114 9.48 4.23 -3.82
CA SER A 114 8.70 4.10 -5.06
C SER A 114 7.96 2.76 -5.13
N THR A 115 8.58 1.67 -4.68
CA THR A 115 7.89 0.39 -4.54
C THR A 115 6.72 0.49 -3.56
N LEU A 116 6.92 1.09 -2.38
CA LEU A 116 5.84 1.26 -1.40
C LEU A 116 4.72 2.20 -1.91
N TYR A 117 5.05 3.24 -2.66
CA TYR A 117 4.07 4.13 -3.29
C TYR A 117 3.23 3.39 -4.33
N TYR A 118 3.86 2.52 -5.13
CA TYR A 118 3.13 1.64 -6.04
C TYR A 118 2.15 0.74 -5.27
N VAL A 119 2.60 0.09 -4.20
CA VAL A 119 1.76 -0.80 -3.40
C VAL A 119 0.57 -0.04 -2.81
N MET A 120 0.81 1.12 -2.21
CA MET A 120 -0.26 1.95 -1.62
C MET A 120 -1.24 2.44 -2.69
N GLY A 121 -0.74 2.97 -3.81
CA GLY A 121 -1.57 3.50 -4.89
C GLY A 121 -2.45 2.41 -5.53
N PHE A 122 -1.86 1.26 -5.83
CA PHE A 122 -2.61 0.11 -6.34
C PHE A 122 -3.70 -0.34 -5.36
N THR A 123 -3.35 -0.48 -4.07
CA THR A 123 -4.29 -0.96 -3.05
C THR A 123 -5.44 0.02 -2.80
N ILE A 124 -5.19 1.34 -2.89
CA ILE A 124 -6.25 2.37 -2.80
C ILE A 124 -7.24 2.22 -3.95
N GLU A 125 -6.75 2.07 -5.18
CA GLU A 125 -7.59 1.88 -6.37
C GLU A 125 -8.35 0.55 -6.30
N GLU A 126 -7.71 -0.52 -5.83
CA GLU A 126 -8.34 -1.82 -5.64
C GLU A 126 -9.49 -1.76 -4.62
N GLN A 127 -9.29 -1.11 -3.47
CA GLN A 127 -10.34 -0.92 -2.47
C GLN A 127 -11.48 -0.05 -3.02
N ALA A 128 -11.16 1.03 -3.73
CA ALA A 128 -12.16 1.89 -4.37
C ALA A 128 -12.97 1.15 -5.44
N PHE A 129 -12.31 0.34 -6.25
CA PHE A 129 -12.92 -0.45 -7.30
C PHE A 129 -13.81 -1.56 -6.72
N SER A 130 -13.37 -2.24 -5.67
CA SER A 130 -14.17 -3.25 -4.97
C SER A 130 -15.46 -2.66 -4.39
N GLU A 131 -15.40 -1.48 -3.76
CA GLU A 131 -16.56 -0.78 -3.21
C GLU A 131 -17.55 -0.29 -4.27
N LYS A 132 -17.04 0.18 -5.40
CA LYS A 132 -17.83 0.82 -6.47
C LYS A 132 -18.01 -0.08 -7.69
N ARG A 133 -17.75 -1.39 -7.56
CA ARG A 133 -17.65 -2.31 -8.71
C ARG A 133 -18.86 -2.11 -9.63
N PRO A 134 -18.67 -1.50 -10.81
CA PRO A 134 -19.80 -1.15 -11.64
C PRO A 134 -20.43 -2.44 -12.16
N ASP A 135 -21.75 -2.58 -12.01
CA ASP A 135 -22.46 -3.55 -12.81
C ASP A 135 -22.46 -3.04 -14.25
N HIS A 136 -21.60 -3.65 -15.08
CA HIS A 136 -21.50 -3.39 -16.52
C HIS A 136 -22.90 -3.39 -17.17
N ASN A 137 -23.81 -4.28 -16.75
CA ASN A 137 -25.12 -4.40 -17.37
C ASN A 137 -26.11 -3.30 -16.93
N GLN A 138 -25.76 -2.46 -15.95
CA GLN A 138 -26.69 -1.49 -15.36
C GLN A 138 -26.23 -0.03 -15.41
N SER A 139 -25.13 0.30 -16.11
CA SER A 139 -24.68 1.69 -16.30
C SER A 139 -24.72 2.13 -17.78
N PRO A 140 -25.82 2.76 -18.23
CA PRO A 140 -25.92 3.34 -19.58
C PRO A 140 -24.80 4.34 -19.89
N ASP A 141 -24.36 5.10 -18.89
CA ASP A 141 -23.28 6.08 -19.02
C ASP A 141 -21.93 5.42 -19.29
N LEU A 142 -21.66 4.27 -18.65
CA LEU A 142 -20.45 3.49 -18.92
C LEU A 142 -20.46 2.93 -20.34
N GLN A 143 -21.58 2.39 -20.83
CA GLN A 143 -21.68 1.90 -22.20
C GLN A 143 -21.44 3.02 -23.23
N ALA A 144 -22.04 4.19 -23.03
CA ALA A 144 -21.82 5.35 -23.90
C ALA A 144 -20.35 5.81 -23.89
N LEU A 145 -19.70 5.80 -22.73
CA LEU A 145 -18.28 6.14 -22.59
C LEU A 145 -17.37 5.14 -23.31
N LEU A 146 -17.66 3.84 -23.18
CA LEU A 146 -16.89 2.77 -23.83
C LEU A 146 -17.01 2.82 -25.36
N LEU A 147 -18.20 3.17 -25.90
CA LEU A 147 -18.39 3.39 -27.34
C LEU A 147 -17.63 4.61 -27.85
N ARG A 148 -17.56 5.69 -27.04
CA ARG A 148 -16.84 6.92 -27.39
C ARG A 148 -15.32 6.76 -27.35
N TYR A 149 -14.81 5.89 -26.48
CA TYR A 149 -13.37 5.66 -26.28
C TYR A 149 -13.01 4.18 -26.41
N PRO A 150 -12.98 3.61 -27.63
CA PRO A 150 -12.84 2.17 -27.84
C PRO A 150 -11.51 1.59 -27.33
N VAL A 151 -10.42 2.36 -27.37
CA VAL A 151 -9.11 1.94 -26.82
C VAL A 151 -9.20 1.79 -25.29
N ALA A 152 -9.79 2.78 -24.60
CA ALA A 152 -10.02 2.71 -23.17
C ALA A 152 -10.97 1.57 -22.82
N ALA A 153 -11.97 1.32 -23.68
CA ALA A 153 -12.92 0.23 -23.46
C ALA A 153 -12.26 -1.16 -23.47
N SER A 154 -11.33 -1.38 -24.40
CA SER A 154 -10.55 -2.63 -24.43
C SER A 154 -9.72 -2.82 -23.16
N ALA A 155 -9.08 -1.76 -22.67
CA ALA A 155 -8.31 -1.80 -21.41
C ALA A 155 -9.21 -2.09 -20.20
N TRP A 156 -10.37 -1.41 -20.10
CA TRP A 156 -11.34 -1.66 -19.04
C TRP A 156 -11.87 -3.10 -19.06
N GLN A 157 -12.08 -3.69 -20.24
CA GLN A 157 -12.49 -5.09 -20.31
C GLN A 157 -11.44 -6.05 -19.74
N HIS A 158 -10.15 -5.73 -19.84
CA HIS A 158 -9.10 -6.50 -19.16
C HIS A 158 -9.18 -6.28 -17.65
N ILE A 159 -9.19 -5.03 -17.18
CA ILE A 159 -9.27 -4.71 -15.74
C ILE A 159 -10.49 -5.35 -15.06
N LEU A 160 -11.67 -5.31 -15.69
CA LEU A 160 -12.91 -5.87 -15.15
C LEU A 160 -12.91 -7.41 -15.06
N LYS A 161 -12.12 -8.08 -15.92
CA LYS A 161 -12.07 -9.54 -16.03
C LYS A 161 -10.86 -10.16 -15.32
N SER A 162 -9.79 -9.39 -15.11
CA SER A 162 -8.56 -9.85 -14.49
C SER A 162 -8.70 -10.03 -12.98
N ASP A 163 -7.89 -10.94 -12.45
CA ASP A 163 -7.65 -11.03 -11.02
C ASP A 163 -6.81 -9.82 -10.58
N PRO A 164 -7.22 -9.05 -9.54
CA PRO A 164 -6.40 -7.98 -8.99
C PRO A 164 -4.96 -8.39 -8.64
N HIS A 165 -4.73 -9.66 -8.26
CA HIS A 165 -3.39 -10.18 -8.01
C HIS A 165 -2.49 -10.13 -9.26
N GLU A 166 -3.04 -10.40 -10.44
CA GLU A 166 -2.30 -10.39 -11.70
C GLU A 166 -1.79 -8.98 -12.03
N GLY A 167 -2.69 -7.98 -11.96
CA GLY A 167 -2.34 -6.58 -12.20
C GLY A 167 -1.31 -6.07 -11.18
N PHE A 168 -1.48 -6.44 -9.90
CA PHE A 168 -0.54 -6.07 -8.84
C PHE A 168 0.85 -6.63 -9.10
N HIS A 169 0.96 -7.93 -9.40
CA HIS A 169 2.25 -8.57 -9.69
C HIS A 169 2.89 -8.03 -10.97
N PHE A 170 2.10 -7.74 -12.01
CA PHE A 170 2.63 -7.17 -13.25
C PHE A 170 3.35 -5.83 -13.00
N GLY A 171 2.67 -4.87 -12.35
CA GLY A 171 3.29 -3.57 -12.08
C GLY A 171 4.45 -3.65 -11.09
N LEU A 172 4.36 -4.52 -10.08
CA LEU A 172 5.45 -4.74 -9.13
C LEU A 172 6.69 -5.30 -9.82
N ASN A 173 6.54 -6.35 -10.63
CA ASN A 173 7.64 -6.94 -11.38
C ASN A 173 8.29 -5.93 -12.34
N MET A 174 7.48 -5.10 -13.02
CA MET A 174 8.00 -4.02 -13.85
C MET A 174 8.85 -3.02 -13.06
N ALA A 175 8.38 -2.62 -11.87
CA ALA A 175 9.13 -1.71 -11.01
C ALA A 175 10.46 -2.34 -10.53
N LEU A 176 10.43 -3.61 -10.11
CA LEU A 176 11.63 -4.32 -9.65
C LEU A 176 12.63 -4.57 -10.78
N GLN A 177 12.18 -4.90 -11.99
CA GLN A 177 13.05 -5.02 -13.16
C GLN A 177 13.72 -3.69 -13.53
N GLY A 178 12.96 -2.58 -13.48
CA GLY A 178 13.51 -1.24 -13.70
C GLY A 178 14.59 -0.88 -12.67
N LEU A 179 14.33 -1.18 -11.39
CA LEU A 179 15.31 -0.98 -10.32
C LEU A 179 16.55 -1.86 -10.50
N ALA A 180 16.37 -3.14 -10.85
CA ALA A 180 17.49 -4.05 -11.14
C ALA A 180 18.35 -3.54 -12.30
N HIS A 181 17.73 -3.04 -13.36
CA HIS A 181 18.44 -2.45 -14.49
C HIS A 181 19.25 -1.21 -14.07
N TYR A 182 18.66 -0.33 -13.25
CA TYR A 182 19.36 0.84 -12.70
C TYR A 182 20.59 0.46 -11.86
N LEU A 183 20.49 -0.60 -11.05
CA LEU A 183 21.63 -1.07 -10.23
C LEU A 183 22.78 -1.64 -11.06
N LEU A 184 22.49 -2.21 -12.24
CA LEU A 184 23.52 -2.72 -13.17
C LEU A 184 24.20 -1.62 -13.98
N ALA A 185 23.58 -0.44 -14.07
CA ALA A 185 24.08 0.71 -14.82
C ALA A 185 24.05 1.97 -13.93
N PRO A 186 24.83 2.02 -12.82
CA PRO A 186 24.88 3.22 -11.99
C PRO A 186 25.36 4.38 -12.86
N GLU A 187 24.56 5.45 -12.93
CA GLU A 187 24.97 6.69 -13.60
C GLU A 187 26.35 7.11 -13.07
N LYS A 188 27.28 7.40 -14.00
CA LYS A 188 28.64 7.88 -13.71
C LYS A 188 28.64 9.21 -12.97
#